data_AF-A0AAE4BY38-F1
#
_entry.id   AF-A0AAE4BY38-F1
#
_cell.length_a   1.000
_cell.length_b   1.000
_cell.length_c   1.000
_cell.angle_alpha   90.00
_cell.angle_beta   90.00
_cell.angle_gamma   90.00
#
_symmetry.space_group_name_H-M   'P 1'
#
loop_
_entity.id
_entity.type
_entity.pdbx_description
1 polymer ?
#
loop_
_entity_poly.entity_id
_entity_poly.type
_entity_poly.pdbx_seq_one_letter_code
_entity_poly.pdbx_strand_id
1 'polypeptide(L)'
;MQPHRPISRFAPSSLLRTLAALPLVLAASLAAAQQDPASFPLDSVGYLNEELPRMEAAIAARDRSFFHGAMARTVEFSERWGFKAQANPDLAKYPMCTEAVMDYVVVGMCRLNPASDGCEPGLAPRFEANVQRCREVAARK
;
A
#
# COMPACT_ATOMS: atom_id res chain seq x y z
N MET A 1 -49.83 58.38 -26.85
CA MET A 1 -50.33 59.13 -25.68
C MET A 1 -50.96 58.13 -24.72
N GLN A 2 -50.55 58.11 -23.45
CA GLN A 2 -51.05 57.21 -22.38
C GLN A 2 -52.54 57.49 -22.04
N PRO A 3 -53.28 56.63 -21.30
CA PRO A 3 -53.15 56.61 -19.83
C PRO A 3 -53.40 55.25 -19.11
N HIS A 4 -52.75 55.17 -17.95
CA HIS A 4 -53.01 54.43 -16.70
C HIS A 4 -54.15 53.39 -16.56
N ARG A 5 -53.82 52.25 -15.94
CA ARG A 5 -54.61 51.66 -14.84
C ARG A 5 -53.74 50.92 -13.80
N PRO A 6 -54.23 50.79 -12.54
CA PRO A 6 -53.40 50.67 -11.36
C PRO A 6 -53.26 49.25 -10.79
N ILE A 7 -52.12 49.06 -10.14
CA ILE A 7 -51.82 48.32 -8.91
C ILE A 7 -53.00 47.57 -8.27
N SER A 8 -52.87 46.24 -8.17
CA SER A 8 -53.43 45.48 -7.04
C SER A 8 -52.33 44.65 -6.39
N ARG A 9 -52.24 44.79 -5.07
CA ARG A 9 -51.20 44.29 -4.19
C ARG A 9 -51.51 42.85 -3.81
N PHE A 10 -50.55 41.95 -3.94
CA PHE A 10 -50.42 40.80 -3.06
C PHE A 10 -49.04 40.88 -2.40
N ALA A 11 -49.04 41.19 -1.12
CA ALA A 11 -47.91 41.03 -0.21
C ALA A 11 -48.05 39.67 0.51
N PRO A 12 -47.11 39.27 1.36
CA PRO A 12 -45.78 38.81 0.99
C PRO A 12 -45.51 37.43 1.62
N SER A 13 -45.13 36.43 0.83
CA SER A 13 -44.57 35.20 1.41
C SER A 13 -43.09 35.43 1.69
N SER A 14 -42.80 36.04 2.84
CA SER A 14 -41.51 35.94 3.50
C SER A 14 -41.31 34.51 3.99
N LEU A 15 -40.04 34.05 4.01
CA LEU A 15 -39.48 32.72 4.39
C LEU A 15 -38.89 32.05 3.13
N LEU A 16 -37.59 31.94 2.88
CA LEU A 16 -36.38 32.13 3.65
C LEU A 16 -35.29 32.65 2.69
N ARG A 17 -34.70 33.83 2.92
CA ARG A 17 -33.34 33.99 3.46
C ARG A 17 -32.36 32.87 3.04
N THR A 18 -31.65 33.15 1.95
CA THR A 18 -30.17 33.06 1.86
C THR A 18 -29.50 32.30 3.00
N LEU A 19 -29.23 31.01 2.79
CA LEU A 19 -28.31 30.24 3.61
C LEU A 19 -27.44 29.34 2.72
N ALA A 20 -26.14 29.56 2.86
CA ALA A 20 -24.98 28.71 2.57
C ALA A 20 -24.82 28.21 1.11
N ALA A 21 -23.92 28.75 0.29
CA ALA A 21 -22.45 28.67 0.43
C ALA A 21 -21.95 27.23 0.67
N LEU A 22 -21.35 26.66 -0.38
CA LEU A 22 -20.30 25.63 -0.37
C LEU A 22 -20.43 24.48 0.66
N PRO A 23 -20.61 23.21 0.21
CA PRO A 23 -19.84 22.11 0.75
C PRO A 23 -18.61 21.93 -0.14
N LEU A 24 -17.69 22.90 -0.09
CA LEU A 24 -16.29 22.63 -0.38
C LEU A 24 -15.77 21.85 0.83
N VAL A 25 -14.96 20.82 0.56
CA VAL A 25 -14.18 20.06 1.56
C VAL A 25 -14.95 18.98 2.33
N LEU A 26 -15.43 17.96 1.62
CA LEU A 26 -15.66 16.63 2.23
C LEU A 26 -15.33 15.49 1.25
N ALA A 27 -14.10 15.52 0.74
CA ALA A 27 -13.33 14.30 0.51
C ALA A 27 -12.01 14.55 1.24
N ALA A 28 -12.06 14.39 2.56
CA ALA A 28 -11.37 13.28 3.19
C ALA A 28 -9.91 13.28 2.76
N SER A 29 -9.12 13.96 3.58
CA SER A 29 -7.69 13.77 3.72
C SER A 29 -7.38 12.27 3.84
N LEU A 30 -7.34 11.56 2.73
CA LEU A 30 -6.42 10.45 2.53
C LEU A 30 -5.03 11.06 2.33
N ALA A 31 -4.64 11.96 3.23
CA ALA A 31 -3.27 12.00 3.65
C ALA A 31 -3.07 10.65 4.32
N ALA A 32 -2.70 9.63 3.54
CA ALA A 32 -1.79 8.63 4.05
C ALA A 32 -0.74 9.46 4.76
N ALA A 33 -0.75 9.48 6.10
CA ALA A 33 0.24 10.19 6.87
C ALA A 33 1.56 9.77 6.25
N GLN A 34 2.25 10.70 5.58
CA GLN A 34 3.40 10.37 4.74
C GLN A 34 4.37 9.63 5.66
N GLN A 35 4.38 8.30 5.54
CA GLN A 35 5.17 7.46 6.42
C GLN A 35 6.60 7.88 6.17
N ASP A 36 7.32 8.28 7.22
CA ASP A 36 8.71 8.69 7.07
C ASP A 36 9.43 7.55 6.34
N PRO A 37 9.99 7.78 5.14
CA PRO A 37 10.67 6.74 4.39
C PRO A 37 11.77 6.06 5.22
N ALA A 38 12.37 6.76 6.20
CA ALA A 38 13.35 6.18 7.10
C ALA A 38 12.81 5.07 8.01
N SER A 39 11.50 4.97 8.20
CA SER A 39 10.84 3.87 8.93
C SER A 39 10.63 2.60 8.09
N PHE A 40 10.80 2.68 6.77
CA PHE A 40 10.58 1.56 5.86
C PHE A 40 11.40 0.30 6.18
N PRO A 41 12.71 0.39 6.50
CA PRO A 41 13.48 -0.81 6.85
C PRO A 41 12.93 -1.53 8.08
N LEU A 42 12.49 -0.78 9.11
CA LEU A 42 11.94 -1.36 10.32
C LEU A 42 10.62 -2.09 10.04
N ASP A 43 9.72 -1.46 9.28
CA ASP A 43 8.43 -2.06 8.91
C ASP A 43 8.60 -3.29 7.99
N SER A 44 9.53 -3.21 7.02
CA SER A 44 9.87 -4.34 6.13
C SER A 44 10.40 -5.54 6.91
N VAL A 45 11.27 -5.31 7.90
CA VAL A 45 11.78 -6.37 8.76
C VAL A 45 10.68 -6.94 9.65
N GLY A 46 9.79 -6.11 10.20
CA GLY A 46 8.62 -6.54 10.95
C GLY A 46 7.75 -7.50 10.12
N TYR A 47 7.36 -7.05 8.91
CA TYR A 47 6.62 -7.86 7.95
C TYR A 47 7.30 -9.20 7.64
N LEU A 48 8.59 -9.17 7.30
CA LEU A 48 9.35 -10.39 6.96
C LEU A 48 9.52 -11.33 8.16
N ASN A 49 9.64 -10.82 9.38
CA ASN A 49 9.75 -11.64 10.58
C ASN A 49 8.45 -12.39 10.89
N GLU A 50 7.29 -11.83 10.53
CA GLU A 50 6.00 -12.53 10.63
C GLU A 50 5.82 -13.55 9.50
N GLU A 51 6.19 -13.17 8.28
CA GLU A 51 5.92 -13.95 7.08
C GLU A 51 6.87 -15.13 6.86
N LEU A 52 8.17 -14.95 7.12
CA LEU A 52 9.18 -15.98 6.87
C LEU A 52 8.90 -17.30 7.62
N PRO A 53 8.62 -17.31 8.94
CA PRO A 53 8.33 -18.55 9.65
C PRO A 53 7.07 -19.25 9.12
N ARG A 54 6.06 -18.48 8.71
CA ARG A 54 4.81 -19.01 8.15
C ARG A 54 5.04 -19.66 6.78
N MET A 55 5.87 -19.03 5.94
CA MET A 55 6.29 -19.60 4.67
C MET A 55 7.09 -20.89 4.86
N GLU A 56 8.06 -20.93 5.77
CA GLU A 56 8.83 -22.16 6.03
C GLU A 56 7.91 -23.29 6.51
N ALA A 57 6.93 -23.00 7.37
CA ALA A 57 5.92 -23.98 7.78
C ALA A 57 5.06 -24.47 6.59
N ALA A 58 4.63 -23.57 5.71
CA ALA A 58 3.88 -23.92 4.51
C ALA A 58 4.71 -24.76 3.53
N ILE A 59 6.00 -24.46 3.37
CA ILE A 59 6.95 -25.25 2.56
C ILE A 59 7.05 -26.66 3.13
N ALA A 60 7.29 -26.79 4.43
CA ALA A 60 7.38 -28.07 5.12
C ALA A 60 6.09 -28.89 4.98
N ALA A 61 4.93 -28.24 5.06
CA ALA A 61 3.61 -28.86 4.87
C ALA A 61 3.21 -29.08 3.41
N ARG A 62 4.02 -28.63 2.43
CA ARG A 62 3.68 -28.60 0.99
C ARG A 62 2.36 -27.85 0.69
N ASP A 63 2.01 -26.87 1.53
CA ASP A 63 0.79 -26.09 1.40
C ASP A 63 0.95 -24.99 0.35
N ARG A 64 0.51 -25.28 -0.88
CA ARG A 64 0.49 -24.31 -1.98
C ARG A 64 -0.58 -23.22 -1.79
N SER A 65 -1.62 -23.49 -1.02
CA SER A 65 -2.73 -22.55 -0.84
C SER A 65 -2.33 -21.31 -0.04
N PHE A 66 -1.37 -21.48 0.89
CA PHE A 66 -0.76 -20.40 1.67
C PHE A 66 -0.30 -19.21 0.79
N PHE A 67 0.29 -19.50 -0.38
CA PHE A 67 0.94 -18.49 -1.23
C PHE A 67 -0.05 -17.52 -1.86
N HIS A 68 -1.32 -17.88 -2.03
CA HIS A 68 -2.36 -16.94 -2.46
C HIS A 68 -2.58 -15.84 -1.40
N GLY A 69 -2.70 -16.24 -0.13
CA GLY A 69 -2.84 -15.30 0.98
C GLY A 69 -1.56 -14.49 1.22
N ALA A 70 -0.38 -15.10 1.06
CA ALA A 70 0.90 -14.41 1.17
C ALA A 70 1.05 -13.33 0.10
N MET A 71 0.66 -13.61 -1.15
CA MET A 71 0.67 -12.64 -2.24
C MET A 71 -0.24 -11.44 -1.93
N ALA A 72 -1.45 -11.68 -1.40
CA ALA A 72 -2.35 -10.59 -1.02
C ALA A 72 -1.74 -9.69 0.07
N ARG A 73 -1.08 -10.27 1.08
CA ARG A 73 -0.40 -9.50 2.14
C ARG A 73 0.80 -8.72 1.62
N THR A 74 1.60 -9.30 0.71
CA THR A 74 2.70 -8.57 0.04
C THR A 74 2.16 -7.40 -0.78
N VAL A 75 1.10 -7.62 -1.55
CA VAL A 75 0.43 -6.56 -2.33
C VAL A 75 -0.03 -5.43 -1.43
N GLU A 76 -0.70 -5.74 -0.32
CA GLU A 76 -1.15 -4.75 0.65
C GLU A 76 0.02 -3.97 1.27
N PHE A 77 1.09 -4.67 1.66
CA PHE A 77 2.30 -4.04 2.17
C PHE A 77 2.91 -3.07 1.16
N SER A 78 3.06 -3.52 -0.10
CA SER A 78 3.62 -2.72 -1.18
C SER A 78 2.72 -1.55 -1.61
N GLU A 79 1.39 -1.65 -1.42
CA GLU A 79 0.45 -0.54 -1.64
C GLU A 79 0.61 0.56 -0.61
N ARG A 80 0.66 0.21 0.68
CA ARG A 80 0.81 1.18 1.77
C ARG A 80 2.08 2.01 1.61
N TRP A 81 3.17 1.36 1.21
CA TRP A 81 4.46 2.00 0.94
C TRP A 81 4.60 2.56 -0.48
N GLY A 82 3.56 2.42 -1.31
CA GLY A 82 3.52 3.04 -2.63
C GLY A 82 4.51 2.45 -3.64
N PHE A 83 4.95 1.20 -3.50
CA PHE A 83 5.86 0.54 -4.46
C PHE A 83 5.27 -0.70 -5.15
N LYS A 84 3.96 -0.94 -5.05
CA LYS A 84 3.30 -2.07 -5.75
C LYS A 84 3.36 -1.92 -7.28
N ALA A 85 2.94 -0.77 -7.80
CA ALA A 85 2.69 -0.58 -9.24
C ALA A 85 3.87 0.06 -9.98
N GLN A 86 4.68 0.83 -9.27
CA GLN A 86 5.88 1.50 -9.75
C GLN A 86 6.93 1.47 -8.64
N ALA A 87 8.15 1.88 -8.97
CA ALA A 87 9.17 2.12 -7.95
C ALA A 87 8.89 3.43 -7.21
N ASN A 88 8.87 3.38 -5.87
CA ASN A 88 8.78 4.58 -5.04
C ASN A 88 10.19 5.22 -4.89
N PRO A 89 10.42 6.44 -5.40
CA PRO A 89 11.73 7.11 -5.32
C PRO A 89 12.20 7.34 -3.88
N ASP A 90 11.27 7.50 -2.92
CA ASP A 90 11.61 7.72 -1.51
C ASP A 90 12.23 6.47 -0.86
N LEU A 91 11.94 5.30 -1.44
CA LEU A 91 12.45 3.99 -1.00
C LEU A 91 13.69 3.55 -1.78
N ALA A 92 14.14 4.31 -2.78
CA ALA A 92 15.27 3.95 -3.64
C ALA A 92 16.60 3.77 -2.87
N LYS A 93 16.71 4.34 -1.66
CA LYS A 93 17.84 4.14 -0.74
C LYS A 93 17.81 2.80 0.00
N TYR A 94 16.71 2.06 -0.08
CA TYR A 94 16.48 0.77 0.57
C TYR A 94 16.10 -0.35 -0.42
N PRO A 95 16.85 -0.53 -1.53
CA PRO A 95 16.49 -1.51 -2.56
C PRO A 95 16.49 -2.94 -2.00
N MET A 96 17.36 -3.24 -1.04
CA MET A 96 17.40 -4.55 -0.37
C MET A 96 16.10 -4.88 0.37
N CYS A 97 15.42 -3.88 0.94
CA CYS A 97 14.16 -4.09 1.67
C CYS A 97 12.99 -4.27 0.70
N THR A 98 12.90 -3.43 -0.35
CA THR A 98 11.87 -3.60 -1.40
C THR A 98 12.03 -4.94 -2.12
N GLU A 99 13.25 -5.31 -2.50
CA GLU A 99 13.53 -6.59 -3.15
C GLU A 99 13.19 -7.78 -2.25
N ALA A 100 13.57 -7.74 -0.97
CA ALA A 100 13.21 -8.82 -0.03
C ALA A 100 11.70 -9.00 0.10
N VAL A 101 10.94 -7.91 0.24
CA VAL A 101 9.47 -8.00 0.34
C VAL A 101 8.83 -8.57 -0.93
N MET A 102 9.31 -8.16 -2.10
CA MET A 102 8.77 -8.61 -3.39
C MET A 102 9.16 -10.06 -3.72
N ASP A 103 10.40 -10.45 -3.45
CA ASP A 103 10.92 -11.78 -3.78
C ASP A 103 10.42 -12.86 -2.81
N TYR A 104 9.99 -12.50 -1.59
CA TYR A 104 9.58 -13.44 -0.54
C TYR A 104 8.61 -14.53 -1.02
N VAL A 105 7.49 -14.15 -1.65
CA VAL A 105 6.47 -15.11 -2.09
C VAL A 105 7.02 -16.00 -3.21
N VAL A 106 7.79 -15.41 -4.15
CA VAL A 106 8.39 -16.11 -5.29
C VAL A 106 9.39 -17.16 -4.80
N VAL A 107 10.27 -16.78 -3.87
CA VAL A 107 11.26 -17.68 -3.26
C VAL A 107 10.57 -18.88 -2.61
N GLY A 108 9.51 -18.66 -1.83
CA GLY A 108 8.79 -19.76 -1.19
C GLY A 108 8.09 -20.68 -2.19
N MET A 109 7.51 -20.14 -3.27
CA MET A 109 6.95 -20.95 -4.36
C MET A 109 8.04 -21.76 -5.08
N CYS A 110 9.21 -21.17 -5.33
CA CYS A 110 10.32 -21.87 -5.96
C CYS A 110 10.94 -22.96 -5.08
N ARG A 111 10.93 -22.79 -3.76
CA ARG A 111 11.29 -23.87 -2.81
C ARG A 111 10.29 -25.03 -2.86
N LEU A 112 9.01 -24.75 -3.08
CA LEU A 112 7.99 -25.79 -3.24
C LEU A 112 8.06 -26.52 -4.58
N ASN A 113 8.32 -25.80 -5.67
CA ASN A 113 8.39 -26.35 -7.02
C ASN A 113 9.55 -25.70 -7.81
N PRO A 114 10.78 -26.22 -7.69
CA PRO A 114 11.96 -25.65 -8.35
C PRO A 114 11.92 -25.69 -9.88
N ALA A 115 11.08 -26.55 -10.46
CA ALA A 115 10.92 -26.68 -11.91
C ALA A 115 9.93 -25.65 -12.50
N SER A 116 9.37 -24.76 -11.69
CA SER A 116 8.48 -23.70 -12.17
C SER A 116 9.27 -22.65 -12.96
N ASP A 117 8.64 -22.11 -14.01
CA ASP A 117 9.19 -20.98 -14.75
C ASP A 117 9.44 -19.80 -13.81
N GLY A 118 10.59 -19.14 -13.96
CA GLY A 118 11.02 -18.02 -13.11
C GLY A 118 11.82 -18.39 -11.87
N CYS A 119 12.04 -19.68 -11.57
CA CYS A 119 12.89 -20.13 -10.48
C CYS A 119 14.37 -20.16 -10.88
N GLU A 120 15.00 -18.98 -10.86
CA GLU A 120 16.43 -18.86 -11.14
C GLU A 120 17.30 -19.39 -9.98
N PRO A 121 18.44 -20.06 -10.23
CA PRO A 121 19.31 -20.60 -9.18
C PRO A 121 19.80 -19.55 -8.16
N GLY A 122 19.95 -18.28 -8.58
CA GLY A 122 20.43 -17.19 -7.72
C GLY A 122 19.35 -16.52 -6.86
N LEU A 123 18.07 -16.89 -7.03
CA LEU A 123 16.95 -16.20 -6.38
C LEU A 123 17.00 -16.33 -4.85
N ALA A 124 17.10 -17.55 -4.33
CA ALA A 124 17.14 -17.81 -2.90
C ALA A 124 18.34 -17.15 -2.18
N PRO A 125 19.60 -17.30 -2.63
CA PRO A 125 20.73 -16.66 -1.96
C PRO A 125 20.67 -15.12 -2.05
N ARG A 126 20.19 -14.56 -3.17
CA ARG A 126 19.98 -13.10 -3.29
C ARG A 126 18.93 -12.59 -2.30
N PHE A 127 17.81 -13.30 -2.19
CA PHE A 127 16.76 -12.98 -1.23
C PHE A 127 17.30 -13.00 0.21
N GLU A 128 18.02 -14.04 0.61
CA GLU A 128 18.60 -14.15 1.96
C GLU A 128 19.57 -13.00 2.25
N ALA A 129 20.43 -12.64 1.29
CA ALA A 129 21.32 -11.49 1.41
C ALA A 129 20.55 -10.16 1.52
N ASN A 130 19.42 -10.03 0.82
CA ASN A 130 18.55 -8.84 0.90
C ASN A 130 17.85 -8.73 2.25
N VAL A 131 17.30 -9.83 2.77
CA VAL A 131 16.71 -9.89 4.12
C VAL A 131 17.75 -9.49 5.16
N GLN A 132 18.96 -10.04 5.08
CA GLN A 132 20.03 -9.75 6.02
C GLN A 132 20.45 -8.27 5.97
N ARG A 133 20.69 -7.72 4.79
CA ARG A 133 21.02 -6.30 4.62
C ARG A 133 19.88 -5.38 5.09
N CYS A 134 18.62 -5.76 4.87
CA CYS A 134 17.48 -4.99 5.34
C CYS A 134 17.45 -4.94 6.89
N ARG A 135 17.70 -6.09 7.55
CA ARG A 135 17.85 -6.18 9.02
C ARG A 135 18.97 -5.30 9.55
N GLU A 136 20.11 -5.28 8.89
CA GLU A 136 21.26 -4.45 9.28
C GLU A 136 20.97 -2.95 9.19
N VAL A 137 20.18 -2.53 8.20
CA VAL A 137 19.74 -1.13 8.07
C VAL A 137 18.69 -0.80 9.13
N ALA A 138 17.72 -1.70 9.36
CA ALA A 138 16.69 -1.51 10.38
C ALA A 138 17.26 -1.41 11.79
N ALA A 139 18.30 -2.21 12.11
CA ALA A 139 18.96 -2.17 13.42
C ALA A 139 19.71 -0.86 13.72
N ARG A 140 19.89 0.02 12.73
CA ARG A 140 20.53 1.34 12.88
C ARG A 140 19.51 2.49 12.99
N LYS A 141 18.21 2.18 13.03
CA LYS A 141 17.11 3.12 13.21
C LYS A 141 16.62 3.06 14.65
#